data_AF-A0A7C4B8L5-F1
#
_entry.id   AF-A0A7C4B8L5-F1
#
_cell.length_a   1.000
_cell.length_b   1.000
_cell.length_c   1.000
_cell.angle_alpha   90.00
_cell.angle_beta   90.00
_cell.angle_gamma   90.00
#
_symmetry.space_group_name_H-M   'P 1'
#
loop_
_entity.id
_entity.type
_entity.pdbx_description
1 polymer ?
#
loop_
_entity_poly.entity_id
_entity_poly.type
_entity_poly.pdbx_seq_one_letter_code
_entity_poly.pdbx_strand_id
1 'polypeptide(L)'
;MHIGLVPAPYLERFSRDAAGEVALRGLELAYWNPFSSGPRSVSLGDEELLALPVERRPAGRAPDRVDLALLSYKIGHPFMKLSEAYLRAMGSGGWLPEVSRQALAYHYRRHVRPKLVGLRAYPLDPEEPLQLVYLEGWRAPAAARAASLLLPGFICALVDRGRALVLAQLDSKQRIELYRIVRGLKVGVPLGELLAEEVEAYQLRLWEAEEGRSWTYTWTGVRVKKPFFP
;
A
#
# COMPACT_ATOMS: atom_id res chain seq x y z
N MET A 1 10.26 -12.64 2.24
CA MET A 1 10.11 -11.17 2.27
C MET A 1 8.74 -10.85 2.84
N HIS A 2 8.68 -10.00 3.86
CA HIS A 2 7.42 -9.58 4.48
C HIS A 2 7.15 -8.11 4.14
N ILE A 3 5.95 -7.82 3.61
CA ILE A 3 5.48 -6.44 3.41
C ILE A 3 4.34 -6.21 4.40
N GLY A 4 4.48 -5.20 5.25
CA GLY A 4 3.53 -4.90 6.31
C GLY A 4 3.28 -3.40 6.46
N LEU A 5 2.10 -3.03 6.94
CA LEU A 5 1.76 -1.66 7.30
C LEU A 5 2.05 -1.43 8.78
N VAL A 6 2.89 -0.46 9.11
CA VAL A 6 3.22 -0.08 10.49
C VAL A 6 2.68 1.32 10.78
N PRO A 7 2.10 1.58 11.98
CA PRO A 7 1.75 2.95 12.37
C PRO A 7 2.98 3.86 12.32
N ALA A 8 2.85 5.00 11.66
CA ALA A 8 3.94 5.95 11.45
C ALA A 8 4.78 6.29 12.70
N PRO A 9 4.21 6.43 13.93
CA PRO A 9 5.01 6.67 15.14
C PRO A 9 6.03 5.57 15.48
N TYR A 10 5.77 4.33 15.07
CA TYR A 10 6.58 3.16 15.43
C TYR A 10 7.54 2.71 14.32
N LEU A 11 7.56 3.41 13.20
CA LEU A 11 8.31 3.01 12.01
C LEU A 11 9.83 2.90 12.26
N GLU A 12 10.40 3.88 12.96
CA GLU A 12 11.83 3.88 13.36
C GLU A 12 12.17 2.76 14.35
N ARG A 13 11.19 2.34 15.15
CA ARG A 13 11.37 1.23 16.10
C ARG A 13 11.31 -0.10 15.36
N PHE A 14 10.29 -0.30 14.50
CA PHE A 14 10.19 -1.50 13.66
C PHE A 14 11.41 -1.69 12.77
N SER A 15 11.92 -0.61 12.15
CA SER A 15 13.11 -0.69 11.32
C SER A 15 14.38 -1.09 12.10
N ARG A 16 14.45 -0.75 13.40
CA ARG A 16 15.57 -1.15 14.27
C ARG A 16 15.41 -2.57 14.78
N ASP A 17 14.20 -2.96 15.15
CA ASP A 17 13.89 -4.28 15.70
C ASP A 17 13.98 -5.38 14.62
N ALA A 18 13.78 -5.03 13.33
CA ALA A 18 13.99 -5.92 12.18
C ALA A 18 15.48 -6.21 11.84
N ALA A 19 16.37 -6.11 12.83
CA ALA A 19 17.82 -6.26 12.66
C ALA A 19 18.18 -7.58 11.95
N GLY A 20 18.62 -7.47 10.68
CA GLY A 20 18.95 -8.60 9.81
C GLY A 20 18.22 -8.60 8.46
N GLU A 21 17.11 -7.85 8.34
CA GLU A 21 16.35 -7.73 7.09
C GLU A 21 16.54 -6.33 6.44
N VAL A 22 16.47 -6.26 5.10
CA VAL A 22 16.44 -4.97 4.38
C VAL A 22 15.08 -4.33 4.64
N ALA A 23 15.01 -3.44 5.63
CA ALA A 23 13.80 -2.68 5.93
C ALA A 23 13.69 -1.45 5.00
N LEU A 24 12.62 -1.41 4.21
CA LEU A 24 12.24 -0.22 3.44
C LEU A 24 11.05 0.46 4.13
N ARG A 25 11.27 1.69 4.56
CA ARG A 25 10.20 2.61 4.97
C ARG A 25 9.42 3.03 3.72
N GLY A 26 8.10 3.20 3.81
CA GLY A 26 7.27 3.79 2.75
C GLY A 26 6.60 5.05 3.27
N LEU A 27 7.07 6.23 2.86
CA LEU A 27 6.45 7.53 3.19
C LEU A 27 5.19 7.80 2.36
N GLU A 28 5.16 7.23 1.17
CA GLU A 28 4.06 7.31 0.23
C GLU A 28 3.75 5.91 -0.30
N LEU A 29 2.46 5.70 -0.59
CA LEU A 29 1.96 4.50 -1.24
C LEU A 29 1.34 4.94 -2.57
N ALA A 30 1.98 4.57 -3.67
CA ALA A 30 1.52 4.85 -5.03
C ALA A 30 0.76 3.64 -5.58
N TYR A 31 -0.31 3.88 -6.32
CA TYR A 31 -1.13 2.86 -6.98
C TYR A 31 -1.21 3.14 -8.47
N TRP A 32 -1.56 2.12 -9.26
CA TRP A 32 -1.87 2.37 -10.65
C TRP A 32 -3.13 3.23 -10.81
N ASN A 33 -3.12 4.16 -11.78
CA ASN A 33 -4.29 4.99 -12.06
C ASN A 33 -4.61 4.95 -13.57
N PRO A 34 -5.64 4.21 -14.00
CA PRO A 34 -6.01 4.16 -15.42
C PRO A 34 -6.65 5.47 -15.92
N PHE A 35 -6.99 6.40 -15.02
CA PHE A 35 -7.66 7.67 -15.34
C PHE A 35 -6.77 8.90 -15.16
N SER A 36 -5.55 8.75 -14.62
CA SER A 36 -4.54 9.77 -14.86
C SER A 36 -4.36 9.81 -16.37
N SER A 37 -4.55 10.99 -16.96
CA SER A 37 -4.46 11.24 -18.39
C SER A 37 -3.38 10.34 -18.98
N GLY A 38 -3.77 9.42 -19.87
CA GLY A 38 -3.07 8.16 -20.14
C GLY A 38 -1.58 8.25 -20.50
N PRO A 39 -0.94 7.17 -20.99
CA PRO A 39 0.51 7.11 -21.19
C PRO A 39 1.15 8.21 -22.06
N ARG A 40 0.35 9.11 -22.65
CA ARG A 40 0.73 10.26 -23.47
C ARG A 40 0.88 11.60 -22.73
N SER A 41 0.58 11.71 -21.43
CA SER A 41 0.60 13.02 -20.75
C SER A 41 1.54 13.17 -19.56
N VAL A 42 2.14 12.08 -19.08
CA VAL A 42 3.09 12.13 -17.97
C VAL A 42 4.41 12.63 -18.50
N SER A 43 4.68 13.92 -18.34
CA SER A 43 5.99 14.47 -18.63
C SER A 43 6.91 14.11 -17.47
N LEU A 44 8.07 13.52 -17.73
CA LEU A 44 9.09 13.27 -16.70
C LEU A 44 9.63 14.59 -16.06
N GLY A 45 9.17 15.75 -16.54
CA GLY A 45 9.39 17.07 -15.97
C GLY A 45 8.23 17.61 -15.11
N ASP A 46 7.16 16.84 -14.88
CA ASP A 46 6.09 17.27 -13.96
C ASP A 46 6.66 17.41 -12.55
N GLU A 47 6.57 18.62 -11.99
CA GLU A 47 7.14 18.94 -10.68
C GLU A 47 6.61 18.03 -9.57
N GLU A 48 5.35 17.60 -9.67
CA GLU A 48 4.72 16.68 -8.73
C GLU A 48 5.35 15.28 -8.75
N LEU A 49 5.79 14.79 -9.91
CA LEU A 49 6.50 13.52 -10.02
C LEU A 49 7.90 13.60 -9.40
N LEU A 50 8.57 14.73 -9.57
CA LEU A 50 9.92 14.98 -9.07
C LEU A 50 9.94 15.39 -7.60
N ALA A 51 8.79 15.74 -7.01
CA ALA A 51 8.69 16.15 -5.62
C ALA A 51 9.18 15.04 -4.69
N LEU A 52 10.04 15.39 -3.73
CA LEU A 52 10.49 14.40 -2.74
C LEU A 52 9.32 13.96 -1.86
N PRO A 53 9.25 12.67 -1.48
CA PRO A 53 8.22 12.21 -0.56
C PRO A 53 8.33 12.96 0.78
N VAL A 54 7.19 13.49 1.21
CA VAL A 54 7.10 14.34 2.41
C VAL A 54 6.76 13.47 3.61
N GLU A 55 7.61 13.54 4.62
CA GLU A 55 7.32 12.94 5.91
C GLU A 55 6.19 13.72 6.59
N ARG A 56 5.01 13.11 6.66
CA ARG A 56 3.90 13.68 7.41
C ARG A 56 4.11 13.39 8.88
N ARG A 57 4.01 14.42 9.72
CA ARG A 57 4.00 14.22 11.18
C ARG A 57 2.89 13.23 11.52
N PRO A 58 3.20 12.14 12.24
CA PRO A 58 2.16 11.21 12.64
C PRO A 58 1.10 11.97 13.44
N ALA A 59 -0.17 11.75 13.11
CA ALA A 59 -1.24 12.19 13.99
C ALA A 59 -1.02 11.49 15.34
N GLY A 60 -0.82 12.27 16.41
CA GLY A 60 -0.55 11.72 17.75
C GLY A 60 -1.69 10.86 18.30
N ARG A 61 -2.86 10.90 17.66
CA ARG A 61 -4.05 10.13 18.02
C ARG A 61 -4.37 9.10 16.93
N ALA A 62 -4.62 7.87 17.35
CA ALA A 62 -5.06 6.81 16.45
C ALA A 62 -6.49 7.10 15.92
N PRO A 63 -6.81 6.69 14.67
CA PRO A 63 -8.17 6.65 14.18
C PRO A 63 -9.07 5.77 15.05
N ASP A 64 -10.38 5.98 14.97
CA ASP A 64 -11.35 5.19 15.72
C ASP A 64 -11.26 3.69 15.32
N ARG A 65 -11.47 2.77 16.27
CA ARG A 65 -11.46 1.32 15.98
C ARG A 65 -12.47 0.94 14.91
N VAL A 66 -13.61 1.62 14.84
CA VAL A 66 -14.60 1.42 13.78
C VAL A 66 -14.04 1.80 12.42
N ASP A 67 -13.31 2.92 12.34
CA ASP A 67 -12.66 3.37 11.11
C ASP A 67 -11.58 2.38 10.67
N LEU A 68 -10.75 1.90 11.61
CA LEU A 68 -9.68 0.93 11.35
C LEU A 68 -10.23 -0.44 10.92
N ALA A 69 -11.33 -0.91 11.55
CA ALA A 69 -12.01 -2.14 11.15
C ALA A 69 -12.59 -2.05 9.74
N LEU A 70 -13.26 -0.96 9.41
CA LEU A 70 -13.77 -0.72 8.06
C LEU A 70 -12.63 -0.61 7.05
N LEU A 71 -11.55 0.10 7.39
CA LEU A 71 -10.37 0.26 6.53
C LEU A 71 -9.73 -1.10 6.22
N SER A 72 -9.48 -1.92 7.24
CA SER A 72 -8.91 -3.27 7.12
C SER A 72 -9.59 -4.08 6.02
N TYR A 73 -10.92 -4.25 6.11
CA TYR A 73 -11.66 -5.05 5.13
C TYR A 73 -11.82 -4.34 3.80
N LYS A 74 -11.85 -3.01 3.76
CA LYS A 74 -12.03 -2.26 2.51
C LYS A 74 -10.78 -2.20 1.64
N ILE A 75 -9.59 -2.32 2.25
CA ILE A 75 -8.33 -2.48 1.53
C ILE A 75 -8.36 -3.77 0.70
N GLY A 76 -8.69 -4.92 1.32
CA GLY A 76 -8.75 -6.21 0.62
C GLY A 76 -10.08 -6.47 -0.12
N HIS A 77 -11.18 -5.84 0.27
CA HIS A 77 -12.49 -6.08 -0.32
C HIS A 77 -13.26 -4.77 -0.54
N PRO A 78 -12.86 -3.96 -1.54
CA PRO A 78 -13.46 -2.64 -1.79
C PRO A 78 -14.99 -2.68 -1.96
N PHE A 79 -15.51 -3.76 -2.55
CA PHE A 79 -16.94 -3.93 -2.85
C PHE A 79 -17.76 -4.57 -1.71
N MET A 80 -17.12 -5.03 -0.64
CA MET A 80 -17.83 -5.65 0.50
C MET A 80 -18.83 -4.67 1.14
N LYS A 81 -20.01 -5.13 1.56
CA LYS A 81 -20.97 -4.25 2.25
C LYS A 81 -20.38 -3.79 3.58
N LEU A 82 -20.60 -2.53 3.99
CA LEU A 82 -20.05 -1.99 5.24
C LEU A 82 -20.47 -2.80 6.46
N SER A 83 -21.72 -3.23 6.52
CA SER A 83 -22.24 -4.07 7.60
C SER A 83 -21.56 -5.43 7.63
N GLU A 84 -21.30 -6.02 6.46
CA GLU A 84 -20.61 -7.31 6.35
C GLU A 84 -19.15 -7.19 6.78
N ALA A 85 -18.44 -6.16 6.31
CA ALA A 85 -17.07 -5.86 6.72
C ALA A 85 -16.96 -5.72 8.24
N TYR A 86 -17.88 -4.96 8.84
CA TYR A 86 -17.90 -4.74 10.27
C TYR A 86 -18.24 -6.01 11.08
N LEU A 87 -19.23 -6.79 10.63
CA LEU A 87 -19.57 -8.08 11.25
C LEU A 87 -18.41 -9.07 11.20
N ARG A 88 -17.68 -9.13 10.07
CA ARG A 88 -16.49 -9.98 9.95
C ARG A 88 -15.38 -9.51 10.90
N ALA A 89 -15.17 -8.20 11.04
CA ALA A 89 -14.21 -7.65 11.99
C ALA A 89 -14.55 -8.07 13.43
N MET A 90 -15.80 -7.88 13.87
CA MET A 90 -16.26 -8.31 15.19
C MET A 90 -16.10 -9.81 15.42
N GLY A 91 -16.39 -10.64 14.40
CA GLY A 91 -16.23 -12.09 14.48
C GLY A 91 -14.77 -12.58 14.44
N SER A 92 -13.82 -11.72 14.09
CA SER A 92 -12.41 -12.08 13.95
C SER A 92 -11.57 -11.86 15.21
N GLY A 93 -12.14 -11.23 16.25
CA GLY A 93 -11.46 -10.98 17.53
C GLY A 93 -11.10 -9.51 17.77
N GLY A 94 -10.66 -9.23 19.00
CA GLY A 94 -10.52 -7.87 19.52
C GLY A 94 -11.87 -7.26 19.92
N TRP A 95 -11.83 -6.17 20.70
CA TRP A 95 -13.04 -5.46 21.10
C TRP A 95 -13.41 -4.37 20.09
N LEU A 96 -14.65 -4.42 19.60
CA LEU A 96 -15.28 -3.43 18.74
C LEU A 96 -16.67 -3.08 19.30
N PRO A 97 -17.07 -1.79 19.28
CA PRO A 97 -18.39 -1.39 19.79
C PRO A 97 -19.52 -1.83 18.86
N GLU A 98 -20.72 -2.00 19.37
CA GLU A 98 -21.90 -2.11 18.51
C GLU A 98 -22.22 -0.75 17.89
N VAL A 99 -22.42 -0.71 16.57
CA VAL A 99 -22.72 0.52 15.83
C VAL A 99 -23.85 0.30 14.85
N SER A 100 -24.75 1.29 14.76
CA SER A 100 -25.86 1.26 13.81
C SER A 100 -25.36 1.35 12.36
N ARG A 101 -26.18 0.88 11.43
CA ARG A 101 -25.87 0.98 9.98
C ARG A 101 -25.65 2.43 9.52
N GLN A 102 -26.38 3.38 10.11
CA GLN A 102 -26.22 4.81 9.83
C GLN A 102 -24.87 5.33 10.32
N ALA A 103 -24.44 4.94 11.53
CA ALA A 103 -23.13 5.29 12.07
C ALA A 103 -22.01 4.71 11.20
N LEU A 104 -22.09 3.43 10.80
CA LEU A 104 -21.10 2.84 9.89
C LEU A 104 -20.99 3.61 8.56
N ALA A 105 -22.12 4.03 7.99
CA ALA A 105 -22.13 4.83 6.77
C ALA A 105 -21.53 6.24 6.97
N TYR A 106 -21.69 6.83 8.15
CA TYR A 106 -21.04 8.09 8.53
C TYR A 106 -19.51 7.90 8.63
N HIS A 107 -19.06 6.93 9.43
CA HIS A 107 -17.64 6.60 9.61
C HIS A 107 -16.95 6.34 8.26
N TYR A 108 -17.56 5.50 7.43
CA TYR A 108 -17.01 5.19 6.12
C TYR A 108 -16.89 6.43 5.22
N ARG A 109 -17.95 7.23 5.08
CA ARG A 109 -17.94 8.38 4.17
C ARG A 109 -16.98 9.48 4.63
N ARG A 110 -16.92 9.73 5.94
CA ARG A 110 -16.17 10.86 6.51
C ARG A 110 -14.70 10.54 6.77
N HIS A 111 -14.40 9.32 7.21
CA HIS A 111 -13.07 8.99 7.73
C HIS A 111 -12.34 7.98 6.83
N VAL A 112 -13.03 6.93 6.37
CA VAL A 112 -12.37 5.81 5.66
C VAL A 112 -12.24 6.07 4.16
N ARG A 113 -13.33 6.38 3.46
CA ARG A 113 -13.37 6.57 2.00
C ARG A 113 -12.31 7.57 1.49
N PRO A 114 -12.07 8.73 2.14
CA PRO A 114 -11.03 9.65 1.70
C PRO A 114 -9.60 9.08 1.77
N LYS A 115 -9.38 8.03 2.58
CA LYS A 115 -8.09 7.33 2.71
C LYS A 115 -7.94 6.17 1.72
N LEU A 116 -9.02 5.78 1.06
CA LEU A 116 -9.05 4.75 0.03
C LEU A 116 -8.97 5.34 -1.39
N VAL A 117 -8.67 6.63 -1.53
CA VAL A 117 -8.50 7.26 -2.84
C VAL A 117 -7.26 6.66 -3.51
N GLY A 118 -7.40 6.17 -4.73
CA GLY A 118 -6.33 5.45 -5.45
C GLY A 118 -6.33 3.95 -5.21
N LEU A 119 -6.95 3.47 -4.13
CA LEU A 119 -7.14 2.04 -3.87
C LEU A 119 -8.08 1.46 -4.94
N ARG A 120 -7.57 0.55 -5.76
CA ARG A 120 -8.35 -0.07 -6.85
C ARG A 120 -8.26 -1.59 -6.69
N ALA A 121 -9.33 -2.27 -7.06
CA ALA A 121 -9.34 -3.71 -7.06
C ALA A 121 -8.50 -4.20 -8.25
N TYR A 122 -7.31 -4.72 -7.99
CA TYR A 122 -6.49 -5.37 -9.02
C TYR A 122 -6.63 -6.88 -8.91
N PRO A 123 -7.32 -7.55 -9.85
CA PRO A 123 -7.27 -8.99 -9.92
C PRO A 123 -5.83 -9.37 -10.27
N LEU A 124 -5.22 -10.24 -9.45
CA LEU A 124 -3.94 -10.82 -9.80
C LEU A 124 -4.12 -11.73 -11.01
N ASP A 125 -3.22 -11.59 -11.97
CA ASP A 125 -3.11 -12.53 -13.08
C ASP A 125 -2.41 -13.80 -12.57
N PRO A 126 -3.05 -14.98 -12.58
CA PRO A 126 -2.42 -16.20 -12.12
C PRO A 126 -1.26 -16.68 -13.01
N GLU A 127 -1.17 -16.21 -14.26
CA GLU A 127 -0.14 -16.64 -15.22
C GLU A 127 1.13 -15.78 -15.13
N GLU A 128 1.06 -14.59 -14.54
CA GLU A 128 2.20 -13.69 -14.36
C GLU A 128 2.68 -13.72 -12.90
N PRO A 129 3.98 -13.96 -12.63
CA PRO A 129 4.49 -13.96 -11.28
C PRO A 129 4.40 -12.56 -10.67
N LEU A 130 4.27 -12.49 -9.34
CA LEU A 130 4.36 -11.24 -8.63
C LEU A 130 5.82 -10.75 -8.65
N GLN A 131 6.04 -9.54 -9.16
CA GLN A 131 7.34 -8.95 -9.38
C GLN A 131 7.60 -7.86 -8.35
N LEU A 132 8.82 -7.87 -7.81
CA LEU A 132 9.32 -6.91 -6.86
C LEU A 132 10.59 -6.28 -7.37
N VAL A 133 10.55 -4.95 -7.52
CA VAL A 133 11.68 -4.19 -8.05
C VAL A 133 12.07 -3.12 -7.04
N TYR A 134 13.24 -3.30 -6.42
CA TYR A 134 13.83 -2.32 -5.52
C TYR A 134 14.61 -1.29 -6.33
N LEU A 135 14.21 -0.02 -6.17
CA LEU A 135 14.78 1.13 -6.85
C LEU A 135 15.61 1.95 -5.87
N GLU A 136 16.79 2.38 -6.29
CA GLU A 136 17.71 3.19 -5.48
C GLU A 136 18.25 4.41 -6.23
N GLY A 137 18.32 5.54 -5.54
CA GLY A 137 18.79 6.82 -6.06
C GLY A 137 17.78 7.93 -5.84
N TRP A 138 18.23 9.19 -5.89
CA TRP A 138 17.40 10.35 -5.54
C TRP A 138 16.12 10.51 -6.39
N ARG A 139 16.10 9.93 -7.61
CA ARG A 139 14.92 9.87 -8.52
C ARG A 139 14.09 8.59 -8.40
N ALA A 140 14.41 7.67 -7.49
CA ALA A 140 13.62 6.46 -7.28
C ALA A 140 12.13 6.75 -7.01
N PRO A 141 11.75 7.79 -6.23
CA PRO A 141 10.34 8.20 -6.08
C PRO A 141 9.68 8.55 -7.40
N ALA A 142 10.34 9.37 -8.21
CA ALA A 142 9.82 9.78 -9.51
C ALA A 142 9.66 8.59 -10.46
N ALA A 143 10.60 7.64 -10.44
CA ALA A 143 10.52 6.42 -11.24
C ALA A 143 9.34 5.53 -10.82
N ALA A 144 9.14 5.34 -9.51
CA ALA A 144 8.02 4.57 -9.00
C ALA A 144 6.66 5.19 -9.36
N ARG A 145 6.52 6.52 -9.21
CA ARG A 145 5.30 7.24 -9.62
C ARG A 145 5.09 7.21 -11.12
N ALA A 146 6.12 7.42 -11.92
CA ALA A 146 6.00 7.33 -13.38
C ALA A 146 5.57 5.92 -13.80
N ALA A 147 6.18 4.88 -13.24
CA ALA A 147 5.77 3.49 -13.47
C ALA A 147 4.30 3.25 -13.06
N SER A 148 3.87 3.79 -11.91
CA SER A 148 2.49 3.67 -11.44
C SER A 148 1.48 4.42 -12.31
N LEU A 149 1.89 5.36 -13.16
CA LEU A 149 0.96 6.02 -14.09
C LEU A 149 0.97 5.37 -15.47
N LEU A 150 2.13 4.83 -15.88
CA LEU A 150 2.38 4.41 -17.25
C LEU A 150 2.19 2.91 -17.49
N LEU A 151 2.33 2.07 -16.48
CA LEU A 151 2.38 0.62 -16.65
C LEU A 151 1.08 -0.04 -16.17
N PRO A 152 0.24 -0.58 -17.08
CA PRO A 152 -0.79 -1.54 -16.71
C PRO A 152 -0.12 -2.75 -16.03
N GLY A 153 -0.77 -3.37 -15.04
CA GLY A 153 -0.17 -4.44 -14.25
C GLY A 153 0.66 -3.97 -13.04
N PHE A 154 0.90 -2.66 -12.90
CA PHE A 154 1.40 -2.09 -11.66
C PHE A 154 0.35 -2.23 -10.55
N ILE A 155 0.75 -2.79 -9.41
CA ILE A 155 -0.13 -2.99 -8.26
C ILE A 155 0.04 -1.79 -7.32
N CYS A 156 1.21 -1.68 -6.69
CA CYS A 156 1.53 -0.56 -5.82
C CYS A 156 3.05 -0.30 -5.73
N ALA A 157 3.45 0.84 -5.18
CA ALA A 157 4.82 1.06 -4.74
C ALA A 157 4.89 1.74 -3.39
N LEU A 158 5.82 1.25 -2.56
CA LEU A 158 6.25 1.92 -1.34
C LEU A 158 7.38 2.89 -1.70
N VAL A 159 7.14 4.18 -1.49
CA VAL A 159 8.05 5.24 -1.92
C VAL A 159 8.65 5.95 -0.71
N ASP A 160 9.97 6.09 -0.70
CA ASP A 160 10.74 6.78 0.34
C ASP A 160 11.80 7.71 -0.26
N ARG A 161 12.52 8.45 0.58
CA ARG A 161 13.59 9.33 0.13
C ARG A 161 14.72 8.53 -0.49
N GLY A 162 14.82 8.62 -1.81
CA GLY A 162 15.89 8.00 -2.59
C GLY A 162 15.75 6.49 -2.77
N ARG A 163 14.62 5.90 -2.37
CA ARG A 163 14.34 4.46 -2.49
C ARG A 163 12.88 4.24 -2.84
N ALA A 164 12.58 3.17 -3.57
CA ALA A 164 11.21 2.71 -3.73
C ALA A 164 11.18 1.20 -3.93
N LEU A 165 10.10 0.56 -3.48
CA LEU A 165 9.79 -0.83 -3.78
C LEU A 165 8.54 -0.87 -4.65
N VAL A 166 8.69 -1.34 -5.88
CA VAL A 166 7.58 -1.51 -6.82
C VAL A 166 7.09 -2.95 -6.73
N LEU A 167 5.78 -3.11 -6.61
CA LEU A 167 5.06 -4.37 -6.68
C LEU A 167 4.17 -4.38 -7.93
N ALA A 168 4.34 -5.37 -8.80
CA ALA A 168 3.62 -5.43 -10.07
C ALA A 168 3.50 -6.85 -10.63
N GLN A 169 2.68 -7.02 -11.67
CA GLN A 169 2.66 -8.18 -12.56
C GLN A 169 2.81 -7.65 -13.99
N LEU A 170 4.05 -7.44 -14.42
CA LEU A 170 4.35 -6.82 -15.71
C LEU A 170 4.68 -7.87 -16.77
N ASP A 171 3.98 -7.80 -17.90
CA ASP A 171 4.35 -8.56 -19.08
C ASP A 171 5.73 -8.13 -19.62
N SER A 172 6.27 -8.89 -20.58
CA SER A 172 7.59 -8.59 -21.17
C SER A 172 7.71 -7.18 -21.76
N LYS A 173 6.63 -6.63 -22.33
CA LYS A 173 6.65 -5.27 -22.91
C LYS A 173 6.67 -4.22 -21.80
N GLN A 174 5.86 -4.40 -20.78
CA GLN A 174 5.78 -3.52 -19.62
C GLN A 174 7.07 -3.52 -18.81
N ARG A 175 7.76 -4.66 -18.68
CA ARG A 175 9.10 -4.75 -18.10
C ARG A 175 10.12 -3.90 -18.86
N ILE A 176 10.10 -3.95 -20.19
CA ILE A 176 10.97 -3.10 -21.02
C ILE A 176 10.68 -1.61 -20.75
N GLU A 177 9.42 -1.21 -20.65
CA GLU A 177 9.06 0.18 -20.33
C GLU A 177 9.51 0.59 -18.92
N LEU A 178 9.37 -0.28 -17.92
CA LEU A 178 9.89 -0.04 -16.57
C LEU A 178 11.40 0.26 -16.61
N TYR A 179 12.18 -0.58 -17.29
CA TYR A 179 13.63 -0.38 -17.40
C TYR A 179 13.99 0.88 -18.19
N ARG A 180 13.18 1.30 -19.17
CA ARG A 180 13.36 2.59 -19.85
C ARG A 180 13.14 3.77 -18.92
N ILE A 181 12.09 3.75 -18.09
CA ILE A 181 11.82 4.78 -17.07
C ILE A 181 13.01 4.87 -16.10
N VAL A 182 13.40 3.73 -15.53
CA VAL A 182 14.52 3.62 -14.58
C VAL A 182 15.82 4.17 -15.18
N ARG A 183 16.16 3.74 -16.41
CA ARG A 183 17.37 4.20 -17.11
C ARG A 183 17.31 5.69 -17.42
N GLY A 184 16.17 6.19 -17.93
CA GLY A 184 15.96 7.60 -18.26
C GLY A 184 16.11 8.51 -17.05
N LEU A 185 15.65 8.07 -15.88
CA LEU A 185 15.77 8.78 -14.62
C LEU A 185 17.09 8.53 -13.89
N LYS A 186 17.99 7.69 -14.43
CA LYS A 186 19.28 7.31 -13.83
C LYS A 186 19.10 6.73 -12.41
N VAL A 187 18.10 5.87 -12.26
CA VAL A 187 17.81 5.14 -11.02
C VAL A 187 18.47 3.77 -11.08
N GLY A 188 19.03 3.31 -9.97
CA GLY A 188 19.61 1.98 -9.84
C GLY A 188 18.56 0.92 -9.51
N VAL A 189 18.81 -0.31 -9.95
CA VAL A 189 18.02 -1.50 -9.60
C VAL A 189 18.98 -2.56 -9.04
N PRO A 190 19.53 -2.34 -7.84
CA PRO A 190 20.68 -3.11 -7.37
C PRO A 190 20.35 -4.58 -7.09
N LEU A 191 19.08 -4.92 -6.86
CA LEU A 191 18.62 -6.29 -6.62
C LEU A 191 18.05 -6.97 -7.89
N GLY A 192 18.04 -6.27 -9.02
CA GLY A 192 17.30 -6.71 -10.19
C GLY A 192 15.80 -6.83 -9.93
N GLU A 193 15.16 -7.75 -10.65
CA GLU A 193 13.77 -8.13 -10.47
C GLU A 193 13.68 -9.39 -9.61
N LEU A 194 12.91 -9.31 -8.52
CA LEU A 194 12.63 -10.45 -7.65
C LEU A 194 11.25 -11.00 -8.00
N LEU A 195 11.18 -12.30 -8.29
CA LEU A 195 9.94 -12.99 -8.62
C LEU A 195 9.45 -13.78 -7.39
N ALA A 196 8.18 -13.64 -7.05
CA ALA A 196 7.53 -14.44 -6.02
C ALA A 196 6.58 -15.46 -6.66
N GLU A 197 6.91 -16.74 -6.48
CA GLU A 197 6.11 -17.87 -6.98
C GLU A 197 4.94 -18.20 -6.04
N GLU A 198 5.14 -18.06 -4.73
CA GLU A 198 4.12 -18.29 -3.72
C GLU A 198 3.86 -17.01 -2.91
N VAL A 199 2.59 -16.61 -2.86
CA VAL A 199 2.16 -15.39 -2.17
C VAL A 199 1.16 -15.74 -1.08
N GLU A 200 1.59 -15.59 0.16
CA GLU A 200 0.68 -15.61 1.30
C GLU A 200 0.10 -14.22 1.54
N ALA A 201 -1.22 -14.17 1.65
CA ALA A 201 -1.93 -12.92 1.93
C ALA A 201 -2.52 -12.93 3.33
N TYR A 202 -2.48 -11.77 3.97
CA TYR A 202 -2.97 -11.57 5.33
C TYR A 202 -3.95 -10.40 5.38
N GLN A 203 -5.12 -10.64 5.96
CA GLN A 203 -6.07 -9.60 6.32
C GLN A 203 -5.63 -8.98 7.64
N LEU A 204 -5.10 -7.76 7.57
CA LEU A 204 -4.64 -7.01 8.75
C LEU A 204 -5.81 -6.62 9.65
N ARG A 205 -5.64 -6.77 10.97
CA ARG A 205 -6.60 -6.33 11.99
C ARG A 205 -6.17 -4.99 12.59
N LEU A 206 -6.31 -3.93 11.80
CA LEU A 206 -5.77 -2.62 12.15
C LEU A 206 -6.38 -2.02 13.43
N TRP A 207 -7.58 -2.45 13.82
CA TRP A 207 -8.23 -2.01 15.07
C TRP A 207 -7.56 -2.54 16.34
N GLU A 208 -6.72 -3.58 16.24
CA GLU A 208 -5.88 -4.05 17.34
C GLU A 208 -4.68 -3.11 17.57
N ALA A 209 -4.32 -2.30 16.56
CA ALA A 209 -3.26 -1.31 16.63
C ALA A 209 -3.67 -0.02 17.39
N GLU A 210 -4.84 -0.01 18.04
CA GLU A 210 -5.35 1.12 18.81
C GLU A 210 -5.72 0.69 20.23
N GLU A 211 -5.27 1.47 21.22
CA GLU A 211 -5.66 1.31 22.62
C GLU A 211 -5.86 2.70 23.25
N GLY A 212 -7.06 2.96 23.77
CA GLY A 212 -7.35 4.24 24.43
C GLY A 212 -7.11 5.48 23.55
N ARG A 213 -7.35 5.37 22.24
CA ARG A 213 -7.09 6.38 21.18
C ARG A 213 -5.62 6.66 20.91
N SER A 214 -4.73 5.84 21.43
CA SER A 214 -3.31 5.85 21.13
C SER A 214 -2.98 4.69 20.21
N TRP A 215 -1.97 4.89 19.36
CA TRP A 215 -1.43 3.78 18.59
C TRP A 215 -0.79 2.76 19.52
N THR A 216 -0.88 1.47 19.19
CA THR A 216 -0.07 0.41 19.78
C THR A 216 0.93 -0.10 18.76
N TYR A 217 1.92 -0.86 19.24
CA TYR A 217 2.99 -1.41 18.40
C TYR A 217 2.69 -2.84 17.92
N THR A 218 1.48 -3.36 18.18
CA THR A 218 1.10 -4.75 17.88
C THR A 218 -0.24 -4.81 17.19
N TRP A 219 -0.31 -5.55 16.09
CA TRP A 219 -1.57 -6.00 15.49
C TRP A 219 -1.32 -7.36 14.84
N THR A 220 -2.39 -8.13 14.68
CA THR A 220 -2.33 -9.43 14.02
C THR A 220 -2.91 -9.39 12.62
N GLY A 221 -2.61 -10.42 11.83
CA GLY A 221 -3.21 -10.65 10.52
C GLY A 221 -3.76 -12.06 10.44
N VAL A 222 -4.88 -12.23 9.74
CA VAL A 222 -5.44 -13.57 9.45
C VAL A 222 -5.06 -13.94 8.04
N ARG A 223 -4.46 -15.12 7.85
CA ARG A 223 -4.18 -15.64 6.51
C ARG A 223 -5.48 -15.76 5.71
N VAL A 224 -5.48 -15.23 4.49
CA VAL A 224 -6.61 -15.30 3.56
C VAL A 224 -6.23 -16.08 2.30
N LYS A 225 -7.21 -16.81 1.75
CA LYS A 225 -7.00 -17.71 0.59
C LYS A 225 -6.67 -17.01 -0.72
N LYS A 226 -7.06 -15.75 -0.88
CA LYS A 226 -6.77 -14.97 -2.08
C LYS A 226 -6.09 -13.67 -1.64
N PRO A 227 -4.90 -13.36 -2.16
CA PRO A 227 -4.39 -12.01 -2.09
C PRO A 227 -5.37 -11.13 -2.84
N PHE A 228 -5.89 -10.13 -2.16
CA PHE A 228 -6.48 -8.99 -2.82
C PHE A 228 -5.58 -7.83 -2.43
N PHE A 229 -4.56 -7.59 -3.24
CA PHE A 229 -3.76 -6.40 -3.06
C PHE A 229 -4.55 -5.22 -3.64
N PRO A 230 -4.64 -4.11 -2.90
CA PRO A 230 -5.07 -2.85 -3.47
C PRO A 230 -4.08 -2.25 -4.45
#